data_AF-A0A2R6CM38-F1
#
_entry.id   AF-A0A2R6CM38-F1
#
_cell.length_a   1.000
_cell.length_b   1.000
_cell.length_c   1.000
_cell.angle_alpha   90.00
_cell.angle_beta   90.00
_cell.angle_gamma   90.00
#
_symmetry.space_group_name_H-M   'P 1'
#
loop_
_entity.id
_entity.type
_entity.pdbx_description
1 polymer ?
#
loop_
_entity_poly.entity_id
_entity_poly.type
_entity_poly.pdbx_seq_one_letter_code
_entity_poly.pdbx_strand_id
1 'polypeptide(L)'
;MVTPIDVAFVLVGVVLLFAGAALSIYGVGAMGLVLGGGGGSLAAPAMGGFVGLSGVAASVAAVLIGALIGVAVTYILLSMAVASIAFIVGAYFGLVIAEPLVGASSLLVSIPVAIGVGIAAAFLGTFLTRTTMIAITSFVGAVLASRAVTVEQFEQAQSDVTIDPLLFDLAAPVFLGLFVLGVLSQFGLFKLGYVAKLVTWLPGATVFQDGEGTKS
;
A
#
# COMPACT_ATOMS: atom_id res chain seq x y z
N MET A 1 -14.53 27.65 -8.32
CA MET A 1 -14.11 27.38 -9.72
C MET A 1 -13.24 26.14 -9.69
N VAL A 2 -13.48 25.14 -10.54
CA VAL A 2 -12.69 23.90 -10.55
C VAL A 2 -11.40 24.16 -11.30
N THR A 3 -10.26 23.99 -10.63
CA THR A 3 -8.94 24.20 -11.22
C THR A 3 -8.40 22.89 -11.81
N PRO A 4 -7.43 22.94 -12.74
CA PRO A 4 -6.76 21.73 -13.23
C PRO A 4 -6.11 20.90 -12.12
N ILE A 5 -5.66 21.55 -11.04
CA ILE A 5 -5.04 20.86 -9.91
C ILE A 5 -6.07 20.12 -9.05
N ASP A 6 -7.28 20.66 -8.86
CA ASP A 6 -8.40 19.93 -8.24
C ASP A 6 -8.68 18.61 -8.98
N VAL A 7 -8.73 18.67 -10.32
CA VAL A 7 -8.98 17.51 -11.18
C VAL A 7 -7.86 16.48 -11.02
N ALA A 8 -6.60 16.92 -10.97
CA ALA A 8 -5.46 16.03 -10.76
C ALA A 8 -5.53 15.30 -9.41
N PHE A 9 -5.89 16.01 -8.33
CA PHE A 9 -6.05 15.42 -7.00
C PHE A 9 -7.16 14.37 -6.97
N VAL A 10 -8.31 14.67 -7.58
CA VAL A 10 -9.41 13.70 -7.69
C VAL A 10 -8.99 12.48 -8.50
N LEU A 11 -8.31 12.66 -9.64
CA LEU A 11 -7.83 11.56 -10.47
C LEU A 11 -6.81 10.68 -9.73
N VAL A 12 -5.84 11.29 -9.04
CA VAL A 12 -4.89 10.56 -8.18
C VAL A 12 -5.64 9.82 -7.07
N GLY A 13 -6.63 10.46 -6.47
CA GLY A 13 -7.52 9.86 -5.48
C GLY A 13 -8.23 8.62 -6.01
N VAL A 14 -8.82 8.69 -7.21
CA VAL A 14 -9.48 7.57 -7.87
C VAL A 14 -8.50 6.44 -8.18
N VAL A 15 -7.32 6.74 -8.69
CA VAL A 15 -6.29 5.71 -8.96
C VAL A 15 -5.85 5.02 -7.67
N LEU A 16 -5.60 5.78 -6.60
CA LEU A 16 -5.24 5.22 -5.29
C LEU A 16 -6.38 4.41 -4.69
N LEU A 17 -7.63 4.87 -4.86
CA LEU A 17 -8.82 4.22 -4.33
C LEU A 17 -9.02 2.83 -4.92
N PHE A 18 -8.78 2.65 -6.22
CA PHE A 18 -9.04 1.38 -6.90
C PHE A 18 -7.81 0.51 -7.12
N ALA A 19 -6.63 1.11 -7.25
CA ALA A 19 -5.40 0.43 -7.61
C ALA A 19 -4.24 0.65 -6.64
N GLY A 20 -4.41 1.41 -5.56
CA GLY A 20 -3.31 1.84 -4.70
C GLY A 20 -2.49 0.69 -4.11
N ALA A 21 -3.12 -0.32 -3.50
CA ALA A 21 -2.37 -1.46 -2.96
C ALA A 21 -1.66 -2.27 -4.06
N ALA A 22 -2.29 -2.45 -5.22
CA ALA A 22 -1.67 -3.13 -6.36
C ALA A 22 -0.46 -2.35 -6.87
N LEU A 23 -0.62 -1.04 -7.07
CA LEU A 23 0.43 -0.13 -7.54
C LEU A 23 1.62 -0.12 -6.58
N SER A 24 1.38 -0.17 -5.28
CA SER A 24 2.47 -0.23 -4.29
C SER A 24 3.23 -1.56 -4.36
N ILE A 25 2.55 -2.70 -4.48
CA ILE A 25 3.21 -4.02 -4.52
C ILE A 25 4.00 -4.18 -5.82
N TYR A 26 3.36 -3.90 -6.95
CA TYR A 26 4.00 -4.00 -8.27
C TYR A 26 5.07 -2.92 -8.47
N GLY A 27 4.87 -1.73 -7.93
CA GLY A 27 5.85 -0.64 -8.00
C GLY A 27 7.13 -0.98 -7.24
N VAL A 28 7.01 -1.51 -6.02
CA VAL A 28 8.18 -1.96 -5.25
C VAL A 28 8.89 -3.11 -5.95
N GLY A 29 8.15 -4.09 -6.49
CA GLY A 29 8.72 -5.16 -7.30
C GLY A 29 9.44 -4.66 -8.55
N ALA A 30 8.85 -3.70 -9.28
CA ALA A 30 9.45 -3.10 -10.47
C ALA A 30 10.76 -2.35 -10.13
N MET A 31 10.78 -1.62 -9.02
CA MET A 31 12.01 -0.97 -8.53
C MET A 31 13.09 -2.00 -8.22
N GLY A 32 12.75 -3.10 -7.54
CA GLY A 32 13.68 -4.20 -7.28
C GLY A 32 14.20 -4.84 -8.57
N LEU A 33 13.34 -5.00 -9.58
CA LEU A 33 13.72 -5.54 -10.89
C LEU A 33 14.69 -4.61 -11.63
N VAL A 34 14.42 -3.32 -11.67
CA VAL A 34 15.26 -2.33 -12.35
C VAL A 34 16.62 -2.19 -11.65
N LEU A 35 16.61 -2.02 -10.33
CA LEU A 35 17.85 -1.87 -9.55
C LEU A 35 18.67 -3.16 -9.54
N GLY A 36 18.01 -4.31 -9.37
CA GLY A 36 18.64 -5.63 -9.39
C GLY A 36 19.20 -5.99 -10.76
N GLY A 37 18.43 -5.78 -11.83
CA GLY A 37 18.89 -6.02 -13.20
C GLY A 37 20.02 -5.08 -13.58
N GLY A 38 19.95 -3.81 -13.16
CA GLY A 38 21.04 -2.85 -13.26
C GLY A 38 22.31 -3.35 -12.57
N GLY A 39 22.21 -3.78 -11.31
CA GLY A 39 23.33 -4.36 -10.56
C GLY A 39 23.89 -5.64 -11.19
N GLY A 40 23.02 -6.52 -11.69
CA GLY A 40 23.40 -7.74 -12.41
C GLY A 40 24.19 -7.45 -13.69
N SER A 41 23.83 -6.40 -14.42
CA SER A 41 24.59 -5.99 -15.62
C SER A 41 26.01 -5.51 -15.29
N LEU A 42 26.20 -4.82 -14.16
CA LEU A 42 27.51 -4.39 -13.67
C LEU A 42 28.37 -5.57 -13.20
N ALA A 43 27.76 -6.62 -12.66
CA ALA A 43 28.44 -7.82 -12.20
C ALA A 43 28.75 -8.83 -13.32
N ALA A 44 28.15 -8.67 -14.51
CA ALA A 44 28.28 -9.61 -15.62
C ALA A 44 29.74 -9.90 -16.06
N PRO A 45 30.64 -8.89 -16.18
CA PRO A 45 32.03 -9.15 -16.57
C PRO A 45 32.80 -9.98 -15.53
N ALA A 46 32.46 -9.87 -14.25
CA ALA A 46 33.10 -10.63 -13.17
C ALA A 46 32.62 -12.09 -13.09
N MET A 47 31.38 -12.37 -13.54
CA MET A 47 30.80 -13.73 -13.50
C MET A 47 31.16 -14.61 -14.71
N GLY A 48 31.51 -14.02 -15.85
CA GLY A 48 31.85 -14.77 -17.07
C GLY A 48 33.01 -15.77 -16.89
N GLY A 49 33.93 -15.50 -15.95
CA GLY A 49 35.03 -16.42 -15.61
C GLY A 49 34.64 -17.60 -14.72
N PHE A 50 33.57 -17.49 -13.94
CA PHE A 50 33.17 -18.50 -12.94
C PHE A 50 32.17 -19.53 -13.48
N VAL A 51 31.29 -19.12 -14.39
CA VAL A 51 30.16 -19.95 -14.85
C VAL A 51 30.44 -20.64 -16.20
N GLY A 52 31.59 -20.37 -16.82
CA GLY A 52 31.95 -20.91 -18.14
C GLY A 52 31.07 -20.42 -19.30
N LEU A 53 30.17 -19.46 -19.04
CA LEU A 53 29.35 -18.78 -20.02
C LEU A 53 30.13 -17.59 -20.57
N SER A 54 30.21 -17.46 -21.89
CA SER A 54 30.91 -16.35 -22.54
C SER A 54 29.95 -15.40 -23.25
N GLY A 55 30.36 -14.13 -23.34
CA GLY A 55 29.68 -13.11 -24.14
C GLY A 55 28.25 -12.81 -23.69
N VAL A 56 27.34 -12.75 -24.66
CA VAL A 56 25.94 -12.29 -24.48
C VAL A 56 25.14 -13.20 -23.53
N ALA A 57 25.42 -14.50 -23.50
CA ALA A 57 24.71 -15.42 -22.61
C ALA A 57 25.01 -15.14 -21.13
N ALA A 58 26.25 -14.79 -20.80
CA ALA A 58 26.65 -14.47 -19.43
C ALA A 58 26.03 -13.15 -18.95
N SER A 59 25.94 -12.14 -19.81
CA SER A 59 25.31 -10.86 -19.45
C SER A 59 23.79 -10.99 -19.28
N VAL A 60 23.12 -11.74 -20.15
CA VAL A 60 21.68 -12.02 -19.99
C VAL A 60 21.42 -12.79 -18.70
N ALA A 61 22.20 -13.84 -18.41
CA ALA A 61 22.06 -14.59 -17.17
C ALA A 61 22.29 -13.70 -15.93
N ALA A 62 23.33 -12.86 -15.95
CA ALA A 62 23.65 -11.96 -14.86
C ALA A 62 22.54 -10.93 -14.58
N VAL A 63 21.95 -10.35 -15.63
CA VAL A 63 20.83 -9.41 -15.50
C VAL A 63 19.60 -10.10 -14.92
N LEU A 64 19.26 -11.29 -15.39
CA LEU A 64 18.08 -12.03 -14.89
C LEU A 64 18.25 -12.43 -13.43
N ILE A 65 19.42 -12.96 -13.06
CA ILE A 65 19.73 -13.32 -11.67
C ILE A 65 19.70 -12.06 -10.79
N GLY A 66 20.35 -10.98 -11.24
CA GLY A 66 20.35 -9.70 -10.53
C GLY A 66 18.94 -9.15 -10.33
N ALA A 67 18.08 -9.21 -11.35
CA ALA A 67 16.68 -8.78 -11.27
C ALA A 67 15.89 -9.60 -10.24
N LEU A 68 16.02 -10.94 -10.24
CA LEU A 68 15.35 -11.81 -9.28
C LEU A 68 15.81 -11.54 -7.85
N ILE A 69 17.12 -11.41 -7.64
CA ILE A 69 17.70 -11.06 -6.34
C ILE A 69 17.22 -9.68 -5.91
N GLY A 70 17.23 -8.69 -6.81
CA GLY A 70 16.77 -7.33 -6.53
C GLY A 70 15.32 -7.30 -6.07
N VAL A 71 14.42 -7.99 -6.77
CA VAL A 71 13.02 -8.14 -6.34
C VAL A 71 12.94 -8.74 -4.93
N ALA A 72 13.63 -9.85 -4.68
CA ALA A 72 13.61 -10.51 -3.37
C ALA A 72 14.15 -9.59 -2.26
N VAL A 73 15.29 -8.93 -2.48
CA VAL A 73 15.90 -8.00 -1.53
C VAL A 73 14.98 -6.82 -1.24
N THR A 74 14.37 -6.21 -2.26
CA THR A 74 13.45 -5.10 -2.06
C THR A 74 12.23 -5.52 -1.24
N TYR A 75 11.68 -6.71 -1.46
CA TYR A 75 10.59 -7.23 -0.62
C TYR A 75 11.01 -7.45 0.83
N ILE A 76 12.22 -7.96 1.07
CA ILE A 76 12.77 -8.12 2.43
C ILE A 76 12.93 -6.75 3.09
N LEU A 77 13.52 -5.77 2.39
CA LEU A 77 13.70 -4.41 2.91
C LEU A 77 12.36 -3.73 3.21
N LEU A 78 11.36 -3.90 2.35
CA LEU A 78 10.01 -3.41 2.60
C LEU A 78 9.42 -4.05 3.87
N SER A 79 9.52 -5.37 4.01
CA SER A 79 9.05 -6.09 5.19
C SER A 79 9.75 -5.60 6.46
N MET A 80 11.06 -5.37 6.41
CA MET A 80 11.84 -4.85 7.54
C MET A 80 11.41 -3.43 7.89
N ALA A 81 11.21 -2.55 6.90
CA ALA A 81 10.75 -1.18 7.12
C ALA A 81 9.38 -1.15 7.81
N VAL A 82 8.42 -1.96 7.33
CA VAL A 82 7.09 -2.08 7.94
C VAL A 82 7.19 -2.62 9.36
N ALA A 83 7.98 -3.67 9.58
CA ALA A 83 8.19 -4.25 10.90
C ALA A 83 8.80 -3.23 11.88
N SER A 84 9.80 -2.45 11.45
CA SER A 84 10.43 -1.43 12.28
C SER A 84 9.46 -0.32 12.69
N ILE A 85 8.67 0.20 11.75
CA ILE A 85 7.68 1.24 12.06
C ILE A 85 6.61 0.69 13.00
N ALA A 86 6.09 -0.51 12.72
CA ALA A 86 5.09 -1.15 13.56
C ALA A 86 5.63 -1.49 14.96
N PHE A 87 6.91 -1.88 15.08
CA PHE A 87 7.58 -2.05 16.36
C PHE A 87 7.61 -0.73 17.15
N ILE A 88 8.03 0.37 16.53
CA ILE A 88 8.14 1.67 17.19
C ILE A 88 6.77 2.14 17.69
N VAL A 89 5.76 2.11 16.82
CA VAL A 89 4.39 2.52 17.16
C VAL A 89 3.79 1.59 18.23
N GLY A 90 3.97 0.27 18.09
CA GLY A 90 3.50 -0.71 19.05
C GLY A 90 4.18 -0.60 20.41
N ALA A 91 5.50 -0.34 20.44
CA ALA A 91 6.24 -0.15 21.68
C ALA A 91 5.78 1.12 22.40
N TYR A 92 5.57 2.21 21.67
CA TYR A 92 4.98 3.43 22.23
C TYR A 92 3.58 3.17 22.80
N PHE A 93 2.71 2.50 22.03
CA PHE A 93 1.39 2.11 22.51
C PHE A 93 1.47 1.24 23.76
N GLY A 94 2.38 0.27 23.79
CA GLY A 94 2.67 -0.58 24.93
C GLY A 94 3.07 0.21 26.18
N LEU A 95 3.86 1.28 26.05
CA LEU A 95 4.18 2.17 27.17
C LEU A 95 2.92 2.88 27.71
N VAL A 96 2.05 3.37 26.83
CA VAL A 96 0.83 4.09 27.20
C VAL A 96 -0.17 3.18 27.94
N ILE A 97 -0.30 1.93 27.50
CA ILE A 97 -1.26 0.99 28.10
C ILE A 97 -0.70 0.17 29.27
N ALA A 98 0.63 0.17 29.48
CA ALA A 98 1.26 -0.65 30.50
C ALA A 98 0.79 -0.28 31.92
N GLU A 99 0.67 1.01 32.23
CA GLU A 99 0.21 1.49 33.54
C GLU A 99 -1.23 1.06 33.87
N PRO A 100 -2.24 1.32 33.00
CA PRO A 100 -3.61 0.90 33.29
C PRO A 100 -3.81 -0.62 33.29
N LEU A 101 -2.96 -1.38 32.58
CA LEU A 101 -3.09 -2.85 32.53
C LEU A 101 -2.43 -3.55 33.71
N VAL A 102 -1.26 -3.08 34.15
CA VAL A 102 -0.45 -3.80 35.14
C VAL A 102 -0.54 -3.16 36.53
N GLY A 103 -1.11 -1.95 36.65
CA GLY A 103 -1.32 -1.27 37.92
C GLY A 103 -0.02 -0.89 38.64
N ALA A 104 1.12 -0.96 37.96
CA ALA A 104 2.44 -0.68 38.50
C ALA A 104 3.14 0.37 37.63
N SER A 105 3.46 1.53 38.22
CA SER A 105 4.20 2.62 37.58
C SER A 105 5.72 2.37 37.53
N SER A 106 6.12 1.09 37.48
CA SER A 106 7.52 0.68 37.52
C SER A 106 8.06 0.53 36.11
N LEU A 107 9.17 1.22 35.82
CA LEU A 107 9.91 1.07 34.56
C LEU A 107 10.37 -0.38 34.30
N LEU A 108 10.58 -1.18 35.36
CA LEU A 108 10.92 -2.60 35.21
C LEU A 108 9.79 -3.42 34.59
N VAL A 109 8.54 -2.95 34.65
CA VAL A 109 7.36 -3.64 34.14
C VAL A 109 6.89 -3.03 32.82
N SER A 110 6.91 -1.70 32.69
CA SER A 110 6.45 -1.03 31.48
C SER A 110 7.36 -1.25 30.27
N ILE A 111 8.68 -1.36 30.46
CA ILE A 111 9.63 -1.60 29.36
C ILE A 111 9.44 -2.99 28.73
N PRO A 112 9.39 -4.10 29.50
CA PRO A 112 9.09 -5.42 28.93
C PRO A 112 7.74 -5.49 28.22
N VAL A 113 6.70 -4.85 28.77
CA VAL A 113 5.38 -4.79 28.12
C VAL A 113 5.47 -4.02 26.81
N ALA A 114 6.12 -2.87 26.78
CA ALA A 114 6.35 -2.10 25.56
C ALA A 114 7.09 -2.91 24.49
N ILE A 115 8.16 -3.60 24.86
CA ILE A 115 8.90 -4.47 23.94
C ILE A 115 8.00 -5.59 23.42
N GLY A 116 7.24 -6.25 24.30
CA GLY A 116 6.32 -7.32 23.92
C GLY A 116 5.22 -6.86 22.95
N VAL A 117 4.59 -5.72 23.24
CA VAL A 117 3.58 -5.12 22.37
C VAL A 117 4.19 -4.64 21.05
N GLY A 118 5.39 -4.06 21.09
CA GLY A 118 6.15 -3.68 19.89
C GLY A 118 6.45 -4.89 19.00
N ILE A 119 6.93 -6.00 19.56
CA ILE A 119 7.18 -7.24 18.79
C ILE A 119 5.87 -7.76 18.19
N ALA A 120 4.80 -7.84 18.99
CA ALA A 120 3.50 -8.29 18.51
C ALA A 120 2.99 -7.39 17.37
N ALA A 121 3.12 -6.07 17.51
CA ALA A 121 2.76 -5.10 16.48
C ALA A 121 3.63 -5.25 15.22
N ALA A 122 4.93 -5.51 15.36
CA ALA A 122 5.83 -5.75 14.23
C ALA A 122 5.44 -7.00 13.43
N PHE A 123 5.15 -8.11 14.13
CA PHE A 123 4.64 -9.34 13.52
C PHE A 123 3.31 -9.11 12.83
N LEU A 124 2.37 -8.47 13.53
CA LEU A 124 1.03 -8.22 13.01
C LEU A 124 1.07 -7.25 11.83
N GLY A 125 1.87 -6.19 11.92
CA GLY A 125 2.08 -5.21 10.85
C GLY A 125 2.68 -5.87 9.60
N THR A 126 3.67 -6.73 9.77
CA THR A 126 4.27 -7.50 8.67
C THR A 126 3.24 -8.43 8.03
N PHE A 127 2.47 -9.17 8.84
CA PHE A 127 1.46 -10.11 8.36
C PHE A 127 0.26 -9.41 7.69
N LEU A 128 -0.14 -8.26 8.22
CA LEU A 128 -1.27 -7.47 7.73
C LEU A 128 -0.87 -6.44 6.68
N THR A 129 0.40 -6.36 6.26
CA THR A 129 0.90 -5.34 5.32
C THR A 129 -0.04 -5.13 4.13
N ARG A 130 -0.53 -6.22 3.52
CA ARG A 130 -1.47 -6.14 2.40
C ARG A 130 -2.80 -5.49 2.80
N THR A 131 -3.39 -5.90 3.91
CA THR A 131 -4.65 -5.35 4.44
C THR A 131 -4.49 -3.88 4.83
N THR A 132 -3.41 -3.55 5.52
CA THR A 132 -3.06 -2.18 5.92
C THR A 132 -2.87 -1.28 4.71
N MET A 133 -2.17 -1.75 3.67
CA MET A 133 -2.01 -1.01 2.42
C MET A 133 -3.34 -0.76 1.71
N ILE A 134 -4.22 -1.76 1.68
CA ILE A 134 -5.58 -1.60 1.13
C ILE A 134 -6.33 -0.53 1.91
N ALA A 135 -6.32 -0.60 3.25
CA ALA A 135 -7.00 0.37 4.10
C ALA A 135 -6.45 1.79 3.90
N ILE A 136 -5.13 1.98 3.96
CA ILE A 136 -4.50 3.30 3.80
C ILE A 136 -4.77 3.87 2.41
N THR A 137 -4.56 3.09 1.35
CA THR A 137 -4.75 3.60 -0.01
C THR A 137 -6.22 3.85 -0.35
N SER A 138 -7.13 3.04 0.20
CA SER A 138 -8.58 3.30 0.08
C SER A 138 -8.99 4.54 0.86
N PHE A 139 -8.43 4.74 2.04
CA PHE A 139 -8.68 5.93 2.86
C PHE A 139 -8.19 7.19 2.15
N VAL A 140 -6.91 7.24 1.78
CA VAL A 140 -6.31 8.38 1.08
C VAL A 140 -7.02 8.63 -0.25
N GLY A 141 -7.31 7.56 -1.01
CA GLY A 141 -8.07 7.65 -2.25
C GLY A 141 -9.46 8.25 -2.03
N ALA A 142 -10.17 7.86 -0.97
CA ALA A 142 -11.49 8.38 -0.64
C ALA A 142 -11.42 9.85 -0.19
N VAL A 143 -10.43 10.24 0.61
CA VAL A 143 -10.21 11.64 1.02
C VAL A 143 -10.01 12.53 -0.21
N LEU A 144 -9.13 12.12 -1.13
CA LEU A 144 -8.81 12.89 -2.33
C LEU A 144 -9.98 12.91 -3.33
N ALA A 145 -10.63 11.76 -3.55
CA ALA A 145 -11.74 11.66 -4.49
C ALA A 145 -13.01 12.36 -3.99
N SER A 146 -13.25 12.40 -2.67
CA SER A 146 -14.36 13.16 -2.08
C SER A 146 -14.09 14.66 -1.95
N ARG A 147 -12.85 15.11 -2.26
CA ARG A 147 -12.38 16.49 -2.00
C ARG A 147 -12.50 16.89 -0.53
N ALA A 148 -12.38 15.93 0.38
CA ALA A 148 -12.38 16.19 1.82
C ALA A 148 -11.16 16.99 2.27
N VAL A 149 -10.07 16.98 1.48
CA VAL A 149 -8.92 17.88 1.63
C VAL A 149 -8.67 18.63 0.33
N THR A 150 -8.64 19.97 0.39
CA THR A 150 -8.39 20.86 -0.76
C THR A 150 -7.02 21.53 -0.71
N VAL A 151 -6.58 22.09 -1.84
CA VAL A 151 -5.29 22.80 -1.94
C VAL A 151 -5.27 24.02 -1.01
N GLU A 152 -6.39 24.73 -0.88
CA GLU A 152 -6.48 25.88 0.03
C GLU A 152 -6.29 25.48 1.50
N GLN A 153 -6.75 24.29 1.91
CA GLN A 153 -6.52 23.76 3.26
C GLN A 153 -5.05 23.39 3.50
N PHE A 154 -4.35 22.89 2.48
CA PHE A 154 -2.92 22.65 2.57
C PHE A 154 -2.12 23.96 2.66
N GLU A 155 -2.50 24.99 1.91
CA GLU A 155 -1.88 26.32 1.98
C GLU A 155 -2.13 27.01 3.33
N GLN A 156 -3.34 26.86 3.88
CA GLN A 156 -3.67 27.32 5.22
C GLN A 156 -2.90 26.55 6.30
N ALA A 157 -2.79 25.23 6.20
CA ALA A 157 -2.02 24.42 7.15
C ALA A 157 -0.50 24.69 7.10
N GLN A 158 0.01 25.20 5.98
CA GLN A 158 1.40 25.67 5.89
C GLN A 158 1.61 27.05 6.53
N SER A 159 0.57 27.88 6.60
CA SER A 159 0.63 29.24 7.14
C SER A 159 0.24 29.33 8.61
N ASP A 160 -0.60 28.41 9.10
CA ASP A 160 -1.00 28.32 10.51
C ASP A 160 -0.45 27.04 11.17
N VAL A 161 0.12 27.17 12.38
CA VAL A 161 0.56 26.04 13.22
C VAL A 161 -0.64 25.44 13.97
N THR A 162 -1.72 25.12 13.24
CA THR A 162 -2.92 24.51 13.81
C THR A 162 -3.36 23.34 12.94
N ILE A 163 -3.91 22.30 13.57
CA ILE A 163 -4.31 21.05 12.90
C ILE A 163 -5.78 21.12 12.41
N ASP A 164 -6.55 22.10 12.90
CA ASP A 164 -7.95 22.36 12.55
C ASP A 164 -8.24 22.37 11.04
N PRO A 165 -7.40 22.96 10.16
CA PRO A 165 -7.64 22.98 8.72
C PRO A 165 -7.66 21.58 8.07
N LEU A 166 -7.05 20.56 8.69
CA LEU A 166 -7.04 19.18 8.22
C LEU A 166 -8.11 18.29 8.87
N LEU A 167 -8.98 18.83 9.72
CA LEU A 167 -10.10 18.07 10.28
C LEU A 167 -11.22 17.99 9.25
N PHE A 168 -11.34 16.83 8.59
CA PHE A 168 -12.44 16.52 7.68
C PHE A 168 -13.47 15.60 8.34
N ASP A 169 -14.72 15.71 7.87
CA ASP A 169 -15.83 14.92 8.39
C ASP A 169 -15.72 13.45 7.94
N LEU A 170 -15.21 12.62 8.85
CA LEU A 170 -15.12 11.16 8.67
C LEU A 170 -16.50 10.48 8.61
N ALA A 171 -17.57 11.14 9.07
CA ALA A 171 -18.93 10.64 9.01
C ALA A 171 -19.65 11.02 7.70
N ALA A 172 -19.00 11.80 6.82
CA ALA A 172 -19.59 12.20 5.55
C ALA A 172 -19.96 10.96 4.70
N PRO A 173 -21.23 10.83 4.25
CA PRO A 173 -21.70 9.63 3.55
C PRO A 173 -20.91 9.32 2.28
N VAL A 174 -20.47 10.35 1.55
CA VAL A 174 -19.68 10.22 0.32
C VAL A 174 -18.30 9.65 0.62
N PHE A 175 -17.63 10.15 1.67
CA PHE A 175 -16.33 9.65 2.10
C PHE A 175 -16.41 8.18 2.52
N LEU A 176 -17.38 7.83 3.38
CA LEU A 176 -17.58 6.46 3.83
C LEU A 176 -17.93 5.51 2.67
N GLY A 177 -18.80 5.96 1.75
CA GLY A 177 -19.16 5.19 0.57
C GLY A 177 -17.95 4.89 -0.33
N LEU A 178 -17.12 5.91 -0.59
CA LEU A 178 -15.89 5.74 -1.36
C LEU A 178 -14.88 4.86 -0.63
N PHE A 179 -14.66 5.07 0.67
CA PHE A 179 -13.73 4.26 1.46
C PHE A 179 -14.11 2.77 1.43
N VAL A 180 -15.38 2.44 1.71
CA VAL A 180 -15.89 1.07 1.64
C VAL A 180 -15.75 0.52 0.22
N LEU A 181 -16.09 1.30 -0.80
CA LEU A 181 -15.94 0.89 -2.20
C LEU A 181 -14.49 0.56 -2.57
N GLY A 182 -13.52 1.39 -2.14
CA GLY A 182 -12.09 1.15 -2.37
C GLY A 182 -11.60 -0.09 -1.66
N VAL A 183 -11.96 -0.27 -0.39
CA VAL A 183 -11.61 -1.48 0.37
C VAL A 183 -12.15 -2.71 -0.35
N LEU A 184 -13.45 -2.71 -0.70
CA LEU A 184 -14.07 -3.83 -1.42
C LEU A 184 -13.43 -4.06 -2.79
N SER A 185 -13.12 -3.01 -3.56
CA SER A 185 -12.53 -3.16 -4.89
C SER A 185 -11.15 -3.82 -4.82
N GLN A 186 -10.31 -3.38 -3.88
CA GLN A 186 -8.94 -3.86 -3.74
C GLN A 186 -8.85 -5.24 -3.08
N PHE A 187 -9.82 -5.60 -2.23
CA PHE A 187 -9.98 -6.98 -1.74
C PHE A 187 -10.53 -7.94 -2.80
N GLY A 188 -11.15 -7.43 -3.87
CA GLY A 188 -11.51 -8.22 -5.04
C GLY A 188 -13.02 -8.35 -5.29
N LEU A 189 -13.85 -7.40 -4.86
CA LEU A 189 -15.27 -7.32 -5.25
C LEU A 189 -15.44 -7.40 -6.78
N PHE A 190 -14.48 -6.87 -7.54
CA PHE A 190 -14.44 -6.93 -9.01
C PHE A 190 -13.69 -8.13 -9.59
N LYS A 191 -13.06 -8.97 -8.76
CA LYS A 191 -12.15 -10.03 -9.24
C LYS A 191 -12.82 -11.39 -9.48
N LEU A 192 -14.07 -11.60 -9.05
CA LEU A 192 -14.66 -12.95 -9.03
C LEU A 192 -16.19 -13.00 -9.19
N GLY A 193 -16.78 -12.39 -10.23
CA GLY A 193 -18.19 -12.64 -10.58
C GLY A 193 -19.24 -12.29 -9.51
N TYR A 194 -18.83 -11.68 -8.39
CA TYR A 194 -19.73 -11.26 -7.30
C TYR A 194 -20.69 -10.18 -7.78
N VAL A 195 -20.23 -9.28 -8.64
CA VAL A 195 -21.10 -8.29 -9.30
C VAL A 195 -22.08 -9.00 -10.22
N ALA A 196 -21.65 -9.99 -11.00
CA ALA A 196 -22.57 -10.80 -11.83
C ALA A 196 -23.58 -11.58 -10.97
N LYS A 197 -23.17 -12.09 -9.80
CA LYS A 197 -24.01 -12.83 -8.85
C LYS A 197 -24.93 -11.91 -8.01
N LEU A 198 -24.55 -10.66 -7.78
CA LEU A 198 -25.40 -9.63 -7.18
C LEU A 198 -26.43 -9.12 -8.19
N VAL A 199 -26.02 -8.99 -9.45
CA VAL A 199 -26.89 -8.63 -10.57
C VAL A 199 -27.93 -9.71 -10.83
N THR A 200 -27.62 -11.01 -10.67
CA THR A 200 -28.62 -12.08 -10.79
C THR A 200 -29.68 -12.06 -9.69
N TRP A 201 -29.46 -11.34 -8.58
CA TRP A 201 -30.42 -11.14 -7.50
C TRP A 201 -31.25 -9.86 -7.65
N LEU A 202 -30.87 -8.94 -8.55
CA LEU A 202 -31.63 -7.73 -8.85
C LEU A 202 -32.49 -7.94 -10.12
N PRO A 203 -33.83 -8.04 -10.00
CA PRO A 203 -34.69 -8.15 -11.17
C PRO A 203 -34.57 -6.88 -12.04
N GLY A 204 -34.07 -7.05 -13.27
CA GLY A 204 -33.93 -5.98 -14.27
C GLY A 204 -32.49 -5.50 -14.54
N ALA A 205 -31.48 -6.03 -13.84
CA ALA A 205 -30.09 -5.68 -14.10
C ALA A 205 -29.47 -6.60 -15.18
N THR A 206 -29.08 -6.03 -16.32
CA THR A 206 -28.35 -6.73 -17.39
C THR A 206 -26.85 -6.49 -17.26
N VAL A 207 -26.06 -7.57 -17.24
CA VAL A 207 -24.60 -7.49 -17.39
C VAL A 207 -24.29 -7.28 -18.87
N PHE A 208 -23.62 -6.18 -19.22
CA PHE A 208 -23.04 -6.04 -20.55
C PHE A 208 -21.88 -7.02 -20.68
N GLN A 209 -22.11 -8.13 -21.39
CA GLN A 209 -21.03 -8.98 -21.86
C GLN A 209 -20.39 -8.31 -23.07
N ASP A 210 -19.06 -8.18 -23.05
CA ASP A 210 -18.31 -7.74 -24.21
C ASP A 210 -18.49 -8.80 -25.30
N GLY A 211 -19.15 -8.42 -26.40
CA GLY A 211 -19.51 -9.32 -27.46
C GLY A 211 -18.27 -9.72 -28.24
N GLU A 212 -17.61 -10.81 -27.87
CA GLU A 212 -16.75 -11.52 -28.79
C GLU A 212 -17.62 -12.00 -29.97
N GLY A 213 -17.39 -11.36 -31.12
CA GLY A 213 -18.07 -11.65 -32.37
C GLY A 213 -18.01 -13.14 -32.68
N THR A 214 -19.17 -13.78 -32.61
CA THR A 214 -19.37 -15.14 -33.11
C THR A 214 -19.24 -15.14 -34.62
N LYS A 215 -18.09 -15.61 -35.12
CA LYS A 215 -17.99 -16.17 -36.46
C LYS A 215 -18.71 -17.52 -36.47
N SER A 216 -19.88 -17.58 -37.10
CA SER A 216 -20.31 -18.70 -37.94
C SER A 216 -21.46 -18.26 -38.84
#